data_AF-A0A235CPB9-F1
#
_entry.id   AF-A0A235CPB9-F1
#
_cell.length_a   1.000
_cell.length_b   1.000
_cell.length_c   1.000
_cell.angle_alpha   90.00
_cell.angle_beta   90.00
_cell.angle_gamma   90.00
#
_symmetry.space_group_name_H-M   'P 1'
#
loop_
_entity.id
_entity.type
_entity.pdbx_description
1 polymer ?
#
loop_
_entity_poly.entity_id
_entity_poly.type
_entity_poly.pdbx_seq_one_letter_code
_entity_poly.pdbx_strand_id
1 'polypeptide(L)' 'FFHTLKGELIKENRFYGEMHLRDKLAGYIQHFYNRFRLHSSLNYMSPVEYEALVA' A
#
# COMPACT_ATOMS: atom_id res chain seq x y z
N PHE A 1 -0.19 -7.89 -3.51
CA PHE A 1 -0.85 -7.14 -2.42
C PHE A 1 -0.63 -7.77 -1.03
N PHE A 2 -1.43 -8.77 -0.60
CA PHE A 2 -1.51 -9.16 0.84
C PHE A 2 -0.19 -9.59 1.50
N HIS A 3 0.71 -10.28 0.81
CA HIS A 3 2.03 -10.63 1.37
C HIS A 3 2.82 -9.37 1.77
N THR A 4 2.89 -8.41 0.84
CA THR A 4 3.51 -7.10 1.01
C THR A 4 2.88 -6.30 2.15
N LEU A 5 1.54 -6.18 2.15
CA LEU A 5 0.81 -5.50 3.23
C LEU A 5 1.12 -6.09 4.62
N LYS A 6 1.18 -7.42 4.72
CA LYS A 6 1.55 -8.09 5.98
C LYS A 6 2.99 -7.79 6.38
N GLY A 7 3.91 -7.72 5.44
CA GLY A 7 5.31 -7.35 5.67
C GLY A 7 5.46 -5.91 6.15
N GLU A 8 5.03 -4.94 5.34
CA GLU A 8 5.41 -3.53 5.49
C GLU A 8 4.45 -2.72 6.38
N LEU A 9 3.25 -3.23 6.65
CA LEU A 9 2.32 -2.62 7.61
C LEU A 9 2.13 -3.48 8.86
N ILE A 10 1.73 -4.75 8.71
CA ILE A 10 1.22 -5.53 9.86
C ILE A 10 2.32 -6.02 10.80
N LYS A 11 3.51 -6.41 10.28
CA LYS A 11 4.63 -6.86 11.13
C LYS A 11 5.34 -5.71 11.83
N GLU A 12 5.50 -4.57 11.16
CA GLU A 12 6.23 -3.40 11.66
C GLU A 12 5.41 -2.52 12.63
N ASN A 13 4.11 -2.81 12.84
CA ASN A 13 3.24 -2.00 13.69
C ASN A 13 2.55 -2.82 14.78
N ARG A 14 2.35 -2.20 15.94
CA ARG A 14 1.43 -2.69 16.99
C ARG A 14 0.11 -1.92 16.89
N PHE A 15 -1.01 -2.64 16.94
CA PHE A 15 -2.34 -2.05 16.86
C PHE A 15 -3.05 -2.11 18.21
N TYR A 16 -3.48 -0.96 18.71
CA TYR A 16 -4.20 -0.82 19.98
C TYR A 16 -5.70 -1.14 19.87
N GLY A 17 -6.20 -1.37 18.65
CA GLY A 17 -7.60 -1.70 18.37
C GLY A 17 -7.90 -1.63 16.86
N GLU A 18 -9.09 -2.06 16.48
CA GLU A 18 -9.52 -2.13 15.07
C GLU A 18 -9.51 -0.75 14.39
N MET A 19 -9.93 0.31 15.08
CA MET A 19 -9.95 1.67 14.54
C MET A 19 -8.53 2.16 14.15
N HIS A 20 -7.51 1.89 14.98
CA HIS A 20 -6.13 2.24 14.67
C HIS A 20 -5.59 1.41 13.49
N LEU A 21 -5.97 0.12 13.40
CA LEU A 21 -5.64 -0.71 12.24
C LEU A 21 -6.26 -0.16 10.95
N ARG A 22 -7.53 0.26 10.98
CA ARG A 22 -8.25 0.84 9.83
C ARG A 22 -7.62 2.16 9.36
N ASP A 23 -7.29 3.05 10.29
CA ASP A 23 -6.59 4.31 10.00
C ASP A 23 -5.23 4.07 9.32
N LYS A 24 -4.39 3.24 9.94
CA LYS A 24 -3.08 2.86 9.40
C LYS A 24 -3.18 2.16 8.03
N LEU A 25 -4.19 1.32 7.83
CA LEU A 25 -4.46 0.65 6.55
C LEU A 25 -4.87 1.64 5.45
N ALA A 26 -5.78 2.57 5.77
CA ALA A 26 -6.21 3.61 4.84
C ALA A 26 -5.04 4.50 4.42
N GLY A 27 -4.24 4.97 5.39
CA GLY A 27 -3.05 5.77 5.12
C GLY A 27 -2.00 5.02 4.29
N TYR A 28 -1.73 3.74 4.60
CA TYR A 28 -0.83 2.91 3.81
C TYR A 28 -1.31 2.77 2.35
N ILE A 29 -2.59 2.54 2.11
CA ILE A 29 -3.12 2.40 0.74
C ILE A 29 -3.05 3.73 -0.02
N GLN A 30 -3.57 4.82 0.56
CA GLN A 30 -3.77 6.09 -0.12
C GLN A 30 -2.48 6.92 -0.29
N HIS A 31 -1.57 6.85 0.68
CA HIS A 31 -0.37 7.70 0.69
C HIS A 31 0.90 6.96 0.31
N PHE A 32 0.96 5.63 0.40
CA PHE A 32 2.16 4.85 0.06
C PHE A 32 1.92 3.87 -1.10
N TYR A 33 1.04 2.88 -0.92
CA TYR A 33 0.87 1.78 -1.86
C TYR A 33 0.45 2.27 -3.26
N ASN A 34 -0.60 3.09 -3.34
CA ASN A 34 -1.10 3.55 -4.64
C ASN A 34 -0.17 4.57 -5.32
N ARG A 35 0.61 5.34 -4.55
CA ARG A 35 1.35 6.53 -5.04
C ARG A 35 2.85 6.33 -5.27
N PHE A 36 3.48 5.46 -4.49
CA PHE A 36 4.95 5.36 -4.45
C PHE A 36 5.46 3.93 -4.48
N ARG A 37 4.61 2.93 -4.21
CA ARG A 37 5.06 1.55 -4.16
C ARG A 37 5.24 0.98 -5.56
N LEU A 38 6.49 0.71 -5.93
CA LEU A 38 6.83 0.14 -7.24
C LEU A 38 6.44 -1.34 -7.31
N HIS A 39 5.93 -1.76 -8.47
CA HIS A 39 5.56 -3.12 -8.78
C HIS A 39 6.32 -3.65 -10.00
N SER A 40 7.08 -4.74 -9.85
CA SER A 40 7.81 -5.36 -10.96
C SER A 40 6.88 -5.83 -12.10
N SER A 41 5.65 -6.24 -11.77
CA SER A 41 4.60 -6.56 -12.75
C SER A 41 4.02 -5.36 -13.49
N LEU A 42 4.25 -4.14 -12.99
CA LEU A 42 3.84 -2.87 -13.61
C LEU A 42 5.08 -2.13 -14.17
N ASN A 43 6.10 -2.86 -14.62
CA ASN A 43 7.36 -2.29 -15.10
C ASN A 43 8.03 -1.31 -14.11
N TYR A 44 7.98 -1.64 -12.81
CA TYR A 44 8.46 -0.80 -11.71
C TYR A 44 7.74 0.56 -11.54
N MET A 45 6.48 0.65 -11.97
CA MET A 45 5.60 1.80 -11.69
C MET A 45 4.78 1.57 -10.42
N SER A 46 4.30 2.67 -9.82
CA SER A 46 3.21 2.63 -8.84
C SER A 46 1.84 2.40 -9.51
N PRO A 47 0.80 1.97 -8.76
CA PRO A 47 -0.54 1.80 -9.31
C PRO A 47 -1.10 3.05 -10.00
N VAL A 48 -0.94 4.24 -9.41
CA VAL A 48 -1.42 5.50 -10.00
C VAL A 48 -0.68 5.86 -11.29
N GLU A 49 0.64 5.65 -11.34
CA GLU A 49 1.41 5.88 -12.58
C GLU A 49 0.99 4.90 -13.69
N TYR A 50 0.76 3.63 -13.34
CA TYR A 50 0.29 2.64 -14.30
C TYR A 50 -1.12 2.95 -14.83
N GLU A 51 -2.06 3.30 -13.95
CA GLU A 51 -3.42 3.72 -14.34
C GLU A 51 -3.38 4.95 -15.26
N ALA A 52 -2.52 5.93 -14.99
CA ALA A 52 -2.36 7.14 -15.81
C ALA A 52 -1.75 6.90 -17.21
N LEU A 53 -1.16 5.73 -17.47
CA LEU A 53 -0.65 5.32 -18.80
C LEU A 53 -1.62 4.42 -19.57
N VAL A 54 -2.68 3.93 -18.92
CA VAL A 54 -3.69 3.01 -19.48
C VAL A 54 -5.05 3.70 -19.69
N ALA A 55 -5.25 4.88 -19.09
CA ALA A 55 -6.41 5.75 -19.26
C ALA A 55 -6.36 6.59 -20.56
#